data_AF-A0A9P9DAN7-F1
#
_entry.id   AF-A0A9P9DAN7-F1
#
_cell.length_a   1.000
_cell.length_b   1.000
_cell.length_c   1.000
_cell.angle_alpha   90.00
_cell.angle_beta   90.00
_cell.angle_gamma   90.00
#
_symmetry.space_group_name_H-M   'P 1'
#
loop_
_entity.id
_entity.type
_entity.pdbx_description
1 polymer ?
#
loop_
_entity_poly.entity_id
_entity_poly.type
_entity_poly.pdbx_seq_one_letter_code
_entity_poly.pdbx_strand_id
1 'polypeptide(L)'
;MAQIANHIQLTKNPDLASKLERMARRLFPFVELDQGLVHPAFPQTVLSFWLLTDEQLESLAKFYHQKTLNRYTDLYPCKITWRHNMSREEKRCEMGKFIGLPARDLCIQ
;
A
#
# COMPACT_ATOMS: atom_id res chain seq x y z
N MET A 1 10.92 29.74 -7.90
CA MET A 1 11.97 29.61 -6.87
C MET A 1 11.94 28.27 -6.12
N ALA A 2 10.79 27.66 -5.81
CA ALA A 2 10.72 26.39 -5.06
C ALA A 2 11.28 25.15 -5.78
N GLN A 3 11.16 25.08 -7.12
CA GLN A 3 11.64 23.92 -7.90
C GLN A 3 13.16 23.73 -7.86
N ILE A 4 13.92 24.83 -7.81
CA ILE A 4 15.39 24.83 -7.84
C ILE A 4 15.97 24.40 -6.48
N ALA A 5 15.37 24.86 -5.38
CA ALA A 5 15.79 24.51 -4.03
C ALA A 5 15.61 23.01 -3.72
N ASN A 6 14.51 22.41 -4.18
CA ASN A 6 14.30 20.96 -4.07
C ASN A 6 15.34 20.16 -4.86
N HIS A 7 15.73 20.63 -6.05
CA HIS A 7 16.75 19.97 -6.85
C HIS A 7 18.14 19.98 -6.20
N ILE A 8 18.52 21.10 -5.56
CA ILE A 8 19.83 21.26 -4.88
C ILE A 8 19.93 20.40 -3.61
N GLN A 9 18.82 20.14 -2.93
CA GLN A 9 18.78 19.30 -1.72
C GLN A 9 18.96 17.81 -2.08
N LEU A 10 18.36 17.35 -3.19
CA LEU A 10 18.43 15.95 -3.63
C LEU A 10 19.80 15.56 -4.15
N THR A 11 20.52 16.48 -4.80
CA THR A 11 21.89 16.22 -5.29
C THR A 11 22.91 16.08 -4.16
N LYS A 12 22.62 16.64 -2.97
CA LYS A 12 23.48 16.55 -1.78
C LYS A 12 23.25 15.30 -0.94
N ASN A 13 22.11 14.62 -1.11
CA ASN A 13 21.77 13.42 -0.36
C ASN A 13 21.19 12.34 -1.31
N PRO A 14 22.05 11.48 -1.87
CA PRO A 14 21.62 10.46 -2.82
C PRO A 14 20.68 9.41 -2.21
N ASP A 15 20.77 9.17 -0.89
CA ASP A 15 19.89 8.24 -0.19
C ASP A 15 18.46 8.78 -0.09
N LEU A 16 18.33 10.07 0.22
CA LEU A 16 17.04 10.75 0.23
C LEU A 16 16.41 10.76 -1.17
N ALA A 17 17.20 11.08 -2.21
CA ALA A 17 16.73 11.06 -3.59
C ALA A 17 16.21 9.66 -3.99
N SER A 18 17.01 8.63 -3.72
CA SER A 18 16.63 7.23 -3.99
C SER A 18 15.37 6.81 -3.23
N LYS A 19 15.22 7.25 -1.97
CA LYS A 19 14.01 7.00 -1.18
C LYS A 19 12.80 7.70 -1.77
N LEU A 20 12.91 8.95 -2.20
CA LEU A 20 11.79 9.69 -2.79
C LEU A 20 11.36 9.14 -4.14
N GLU A 21 12.30 8.76 -5.00
CA GLU A 21 12.00 8.03 -6.25
C GLU A 21 11.23 6.74 -5.95
N ARG A 22 11.65 6.00 -4.94
CA ARG A 22 10.97 4.80 -4.46
C ARG A 22 9.55 5.09 -3.94
N MET A 23 9.39 6.16 -3.15
CA MET A 23 8.09 6.60 -2.62
C MET A 23 7.14 7.06 -3.74
N ALA A 24 7.68 7.63 -4.82
CA ALA A 24 6.92 8.07 -5.99
C ALA A 24 6.51 6.94 -6.95
N ARG A 25 7.02 5.71 -6.77
CA ARG A 25 6.63 4.56 -7.61
C ARG A 25 5.13 4.36 -7.60
N ARG A 26 4.53 4.26 -8.78
CA ARG A 26 3.10 4.02 -8.96
C ARG A 26 2.74 2.58 -8.62
N LEU A 27 1.57 2.42 -8.01
CA LEU A 27 0.93 1.13 -7.76
C LEU A 27 -0.21 0.97 -8.75
N PHE A 28 -0.33 -0.23 -9.32
CA PHE A 28 -1.43 -0.55 -10.21
C PHE A 28 -2.65 -0.94 -9.39
N PRO A 29 -3.84 -0.41 -9.72
CA PRO A 29 -5.06 -0.71 -8.97
C PRO A 29 -5.46 -2.17 -9.12
N PHE A 30 -5.75 -2.80 -7.97
CA PHE A 30 -6.43 -4.10 -7.95
C PHE A 30 -7.94 -3.91 -8.14
N VAL A 31 -8.56 -4.88 -8.79
CA VAL A 31 -10.01 -4.97 -8.91
C VAL A 31 -10.52 -6.01 -7.92
N GLU A 32 -11.69 -5.77 -7.35
CA GLU A 32 -12.39 -6.82 -6.62
C GLU A 32 -12.96 -7.88 -7.58
N LEU A 33 -13.22 -9.07 -7.05
CA LEU A 33 -13.69 -10.20 -7.84
C LEU A 33 -15.21 -10.31 -7.98
N ASP A 34 -16.00 -9.47 -7.30
CA ASP A 34 -17.47 -9.49 -7.42
C ASP A 34 -17.94 -8.59 -8.57
N GLN A 35 -17.65 -7.29 -8.49
CA GLN A 35 -18.08 -6.31 -9.49
C GLN A 35 -16.96 -5.81 -10.41
N GLY A 36 -15.70 -6.20 -10.17
CA GLY A 36 -14.56 -5.69 -10.94
C GLY A 36 -14.21 -4.23 -10.63
N LEU A 37 -14.65 -3.71 -9.48
CA LEU A 37 -14.42 -2.32 -9.07
C LEU A 37 -13.09 -2.14 -8.34
N VAL A 38 -12.58 -0.91 -8.35
CA VAL A 38 -11.39 -0.52 -7.58
C VAL A 38 -11.84 0.23 -6.33
N HIS A 39 -11.26 -0.08 -5.17
CA HIS A 39 -11.56 0.65 -3.94
C HIS A 39 -11.18 2.13 -4.09
N PRO A 40 -12.02 3.09 -3.67
CA PRO A 40 -11.76 4.53 -3.86
C PRO A 40 -10.52 5.04 -3.12
N ALA A 41 -10.18 4.41 -1.99
CA ALA A 41 -8.95 4.71 -1.24
C ALA A 41 -7.75 3.84 -1.67
N PHE A 42 -7.81 3.14 -2.80
CA PHE A 42 -6.66 2.35 -3.26
C PHE A 42 -5.47 3.29 -3.53
N PRO A 43 -4.28 3.01 -2.95
CA PRO A 43 -3.13 3.89 -3.06
C PRO A 43 -2.57 3.90 -4.48
N GLN A 44 -2.29 5.10 -5.01
CA GLN A 44 -1.73 5.27 -6.35
C GLN A 44 -0.20 5.19 -6.39
N THR A 45 0.45 5.40 -5.24
CA THR A 45 1.91 5.36 -5.08
C THR A 45 2.31 4.67 -3.78
N VAL A 46 3.56 4.22 -3.68
CA VAL A 46 4.11 3.67 -2.42
C VAL A 46 3.96 4.66 -1.26
N LEU A 47 4.18 5.97 -1.49
CA LEU A 47 3.96 6.99 -0.47
C LEU A 47 2.51 7.01 0.01
N SER A 48 1.55 7.05 -0.92
CA SER A 48 0.13 7.10 -0.57
C SER A 48 -0.31 5.87 0.23
N PHE A 49 0.28 4.70 -0.05
CA PHE A 49 0.06 3.49 0.74
C PHE A 49 0.52 3.66 2.20
N TRP A 50 1.71 4.24 2.42
CA TRP A 50 2.22 4.50 3.77
C TRP A 50 1.38 5.51 4.56
N LEU A 51 0.65 6.38 3.87
CA LEU A 51 -0.23 7.38 4.47
C LEU A 51 -1.64 6.86 4.77
N LEU A 52 -1.97 5.61 4.42
CA LEU A 52 -3.28 5.04 4.71
C LEU A 52 -3.56 5.04 6.22
N THR A 53 -4.77 5.50 6.58
CA THR A 53 -5.29 5.44 7.95
C THR A 53 -5.69 4.02 8.33
N ASP A 54 -5.91 3.80 9.62
CA ASP A 54 -6.42 2.52 10.10
C ASP A 54 -7.79 2.19 9.48
N GLU A 55 -8.71 3.17 9.40
CA GLU A 55 -10.03 2.93 8.79
C GLU A 55 -9.91 2.60 7.30
N GLN A 56 -8.99 3.25 6.58
CA GLN A 56 -8.77 2.96 5.16
C GLN A 56 -8.22 1.55 4.94
N LEU A 57 -7.29 1.09 5.79
CA LEU A 57 -6.76 -0.27 5.74
C LEU A 57 -7.85 -1.31 6.03
N GLU A 58 -8.67 -1.06 7.04
CA GLU A 58 -9.82 -1.92 7.37
C GLU A 58 -10.85 -1.98 6.24
N SER A 59 -11.13 -0.84 5.60
CA SER A 59 -12.03 -0.75 4.44
C SER A 59 -11.49 -1.54 3.25
N LEU A 60 -10.19 -1.40 2.95
CA LEU A 60 -9.52 -2.15 1.87
C LEU A 60 -9.59 -3.66 2.14
N ALA A 61 -9.28 -4.12 3.34
CA ALA A 61 -9.30 -5.54 3.68
C ALA A 61 -10.70 -6.15 3.59
N LYS A 62 -11.73 -5.38 3.96
CA LYS A 62 -13.13 -5.80 3.78
C LYS A 62 -13.52 -5.87 2.31
N PHE A 63 -13.20 -4.83 1.53
CA PHE A 63 -13.52 -4.72 0.11
C PHE A 63 -12.91 -5.87 -0.71
N TYR A 64 -11.65 -6.23 -0.46
CA TYR A 64 -10.98 -7.34 -1.15
C TYR A 64 -11.19 -8.71 -0.49
N HIS A 65 -12.23 -8.88 0.33
CA HIS A 65 -12.60 -10.16 0.96
C HIS A 65 -11.48 -10.82 1.80
N GLN A 66 -10.53 -10.02 2.31
CA GLN A 66 -9.42 -10.49 3.16
C GLN A 66 -9.74 -10.42 4.65
N LYS A 67 -10.70 -9.57 5.06
CA LYS A 67 -11.21 -9.48 6.44
C LYS A 67 -12.47 -10.31 6.67
N THR A 68 -13.47 -10.15 5.80
CA THR A 68 -14.71 -10.93 5.85
C THR A 68 -14.68 -11.92 4.71
N LEU A 69 -14.28 -13.15 5.02
CA LEU A 69 -14.02 -14.17 4.02
C LEU A 69 -15.31 -14.61 3.33
N ASN A 70 -15.23 -14.91 2.03
CA ASN A 70 -16.35 -15.44 1.24
C ASN A 70 -15.82 -16.29 0.08
N ARG A 71 -16.70 -16.65 -0.87
CA ARG A 71 -16.36 -17.47 -2.05
C ARG A 71 -15.23 -16.91 -2.92
N TYR A 72 -14.93 -15.61 -2.85
CA TYR A 72 -13.89 -14.96 -3.64
C TYR A 72 -12.53 -14.91 -2.95
N THR A 73 -12.47 -15.09 -1.63
CA THR A 73 -11.24 -14.98 -0.84
C THR A 73 -10.13 -15.86 -1.40
N ASP A 74 -10.44 -17.11 -1.75
CA ASP A 74 -9.47 -18.09 -2.24
C ASP A 74 -9.04 -17.89 -3.71
N LEU A 75 -9.67 -16.94 -4.41
CA LEU A 75 -9.37 -16.65 -5.82
C LEU A 75 -8.32 -15.55 -5.97
N TYR A 76 -7.96 -14.84 -4.90
CA TYR A 76 -6.89 -13.85 -4.95
C TYR A 76 -5.51 -14.54 -4.96
N PRO A 77 -4.53 -14.05 -5.76
CA PRO A 77 -3.21 -14.68 -5.88
C PRO A 77 -2.40 -14.74 -4.59
N CYS A 78 -2.56 -13.74 -3.72
CA CYS A 78 -1.87 -13.66 -2.43
C CYS A 78 -2.91 -13.50 -1.32
N LYS A 79 -3.09 -14.53 -0.51
CA LYS A 79 -3.96 -14.49 0.66
C LYS A 79 -3.21 -13.91 1.85
N ILE A 80 -3.90 -13.11 2.65
CA ILE A 80 -3.36 -12.50 3.87
C ILE A 80 -4.22 -12.85 5.07
N THR A 81 -3.64 -12.74 6.27
CA THR A 81 -4.37 -13.02 7.52
C THR A 81 -4.74 -11.72 8.21
N TRP A 82 -6.01 -11.33 8.15
CA TRP A 82 -6.51 -10.15 8.84
C TRP A 82 -7.12 -10.49 10.20
N ARG A 83 -6.49 -10.02 11.30
CA ARG A 83 -6.95 -10.22 12.68
C ARG A 83 -7.50 -8.92 13.26
N HIS A 84 -8.47 -9.02 14.16
CA HIS A 84 -9.17 -7.86 14.73
C HIS A 84 -8.29 -6.91 15.56
N ASN A 85 -7.23 -7.44 16.16
CA ASN A 85 -6.38 -6.81 17.15
C ASN A 85 -4.96 -6.54 16.62
N MET A 86 -4.82 -6.38 15.30
CA MET A 86 -3.58 -5.95 14.67
C MET A 86 -3.35 -4.45 14.90
N SER A 87 -2.09 -4.09 15.13
CA SER A 87 -1.61 -2.72 15.01
C SER A 87 -1.72 -2.22 13.57
N ARG A 88 -1.71 -0.89 13.38
CA ARG A 88 -1.77 -0.29 12.04
C ARG A 88 -0.59 -0.72 11.16
N GLU A 89 0.58 -0.90 11.76
CA GLU A 89 1.79 -1.34 11.09
C GLU A 89 1.69 -2.80 10.63
N GLU A 90 1.12 -3.69 11.44
CA GLU A 90 0.80 -5.06 11.02
C GLU A 90 -0.23 -5.08 9.88
N LYS A 91 -1.28 -4.25 9.96
CA LYS A 91 -2.30 -4.13 8.90
C LYS A 91 -1.66 -3.66 7.59
N ARG A 92 -0.75 -2.69 7.64
CA ARG A 92 0.03 -2.27 6.47
C ARG A 92 0.89 -3.42 5.94
N CYS A 93 1.58 -4.15 6.80
CA CYS A 93 2.43 -5.26 6.35
C CYS A 93 1.61 -6.32 5.59
N GLU A 94 0.47 -6.75 6.14
CA GLU A 94 -0.41 -7.70 5.45
C GLU A 94 -0.98 -7.10 4.16
N MET A 95 -1.54 -5.88 4.20
CA MET A 95 -2.09 -5.24 2.99
C MET A 95 -1.03 -5.02 1.91
N GLY A 96 0.21 -4.69 2.30
CA GLY A 96 1.31 -4.54 1.37
C GLY A 96 1.67 -5.85 0.68
N LYS A 97 1.65 -6.99 1.40
CA LYS A 97 1.84 -8.33 0.80
C LYS A 97 0.75 -8.60 -0.22
N PHE A 98 -0.51 -8.32 0.14
CA PHE A 98 -1.68 -8.51 -0.72
C PHE A 98 -1.58 -7.73 -2.03
N ILE A 99 -1.16 -6.45 -1.96
CA ILE A 99 -1.00 -5.56 -3.12
C ILE A 99 0.30 -5.87 -3.90
N GLY A 100 1.15 -6.78 -3.41
CA GLY A 100 2.39 -7.17 -4.09
C GLY A 100 3.54 -6.16 -3.94
N LEU A 101 3.58 -5.42 -2.82
CA LEU A 101 4.74 -4.60 -2.50
C LEU A 101 5.97 -5.48 -2.24
N PRO A 102 7.16 -5.10 -2.74
CA PRO A 102 8.38 -5.87 -2.51
C PRO A 102 8.78 -5.79 -1.03
N ALA A 103 9.45 -6.82 -0.51
CA ALA A 103 9.81 -6.90 0.91
C ALA A 103 10.52 -5.67 1.48
N ARG A 104 11.40 -5.03 0.68
CA ARG A 104 12.09 -3.77 1.03
C ARG A 104 11.15 -2.58 1.31
N ASP A 105 9.89 -2.69 0.91
CA ASP A 105 8.82 -1.69 1.05
C ASP A 105 7.71 -2.15 2.03
N LEU A 106 7.84 -3.31 2.68
CA LEU A 106 6.84 -3.87 3.62
C LEU A 106 7.10 -3.55 5.10
N CYS A 107 8.34 -3.19 5.45
CA CYS A 107 8.72 -2.73 6.79
C CYS A 107 9.51 -1.43 6.67
N ILE A 108 9.26 -0.48 7.57
CA ILE A 108 10.20 0.64 7.77
C ILE A 108 11.42 0.02 8.44
N GLN A 109 12.58 0.05 7.76
CA GLN A 109 13.88 -0.23 8.37
C GLN A 109 14.24 0.89 9.34
#